data_AF-A0A6B3EDJ0-F1
#
_entry.id   AF-A0A6B3EDJ0-F1
#
_cell.length_a   1.000
_cell.length_b   1.000
_cell.length_c   1.000
_cell.angle_alpha   90.00
_cell.angle_beta   90.00
_cell.angle_gamma   90.00
#
_symmetry.space_group_name_H-M   'P 1'
#
loop_
_entity.id
_entity.type
_entity.pdbx_description
1 polymer ?
#
loop_
_entity_poly.entity_id
_entity_poly.type
_entity_poly.pdbx_seq_one_letter_code
_entity_poly.pdbx_strand_id
1 'polypeptide(L)'
;MPATPSPTPPSPLDTLAAGTVVPAHPLALDADRRLDERRQRALTRYYLAAGAGGLAVGVHTTQFAIREPAIGLLRPVLELASEVVREEAARLRPPEEAT
;
A
#
# COMPACT_ATOMS: atom_id res chain seq x y z
N MET A 1 37.79 6.70 -12.16
CA MET A 1 36.66 5.86 -12.63
C MET A 1 35.39 6.61 -12.28
N PRO A 2 34.56 7.08 -13.23
CA PRO A 2 33.25 7.61 -12.86
C PRO A 2 32.42 6.47 -12.24
N ALA A 3 31.74 6.75 -11.13
CA ALA A 3 30.85 5.80 -10.49
C ALA A 3 29.77 5.37 -11.49
N THR A 4 29.53 4.06 -11.62
CA THR A 4 28.41 3.53 -12.39
C THR A 4 27.11 4.08 -11.80
N PRO A 5 26.19 4.64 -12.62
CA PRO A 5 24.91 5.11 -12.10
C PRO A 5 24.13 3.92 -11.52
N SER A 6 23.63 4.08 -10.30
CA SER A 6 22.75 3.10 -9.67
C SER A 6 21.55 2.81 -10.56
N PRO A 7 21.09 1.56 -10.68
CA PRO A 7 19.94 1.22 -11.52
C PRO A 7 18.73 2.02 -11.05
N THR A 8 18.06 2.70 -11.98
CA THR A 8 16.79 3.36 -11.71
C THR A 8 15.77 2.29 -11.30
N PRO A 9 15.02 2.47 -10.20
CA PRO A 9 14.00 1.51 -9.80
C PRO A 9 12.95 1.36 -10.91
N PRO A 10 12.35 0.17 -11.08
CA PRO A 10 11.35 -0.08 -12.11
C PRO A 10 10.18 0.90 -11.96
N SER A 11 9.65 1.37 -13.08
CA SER A 11 8.44 2.18 -13.07
C SER A 11 7.22 1.32 -12.65
N PRO A 12 6.10 1.95 -12.25
CA PRO A 12 4.86 1.20 -12.02
C PRO A 12 4.40 0.38 -13.24
N LEU A 13 4.65 0.86 -14.47
CA LEU A 13 4.29 0.13 -15.69
C LEU A 13 5.16 -1.10 -15.90
N ASP A 14 6.45 -1.04 -15.57
CA ASP A 14 7.36 -2.20 -15.65
C ASP A 14 6.92 -3.28 -14.67
N THR A 15 6.53 -2.88 -13.46
CA THR A 15 6.00 -3.79 -12.43
C THR A 15 4.73 -4.49 -12.88
N LEU A 16 3.82 -3.77 -13.55
CA LEU A 16 2.59 -4.35 -14.10
C LEU A 16 2.87 -5.29 -15.27
N ALA A 17 3.75 -4.90 -16.20
CA ALA A 17 4.14 -5.70 -17.36
C ALA A 17 4.82 -7.02 -16.96
N ALA A 18 5.54 -7.04 -15.82
CA ALA A 18 6.15 -8.24 -15.25
C ALA A 18 5.14 -9.24 -14.62
N GLY A 19 3.84 -8.89 -14.55
CA GLY A 19 2.80 -9.80 -14.04
C GLY A 19 2.72 -9.85 -12.51
N THR A 20 2.84 -8.69 -11.84
CA THR A 20 2.74 -8.63 -10.36
C THR A 20 1.36 -8.97 -9.80
N VAL A 21 1.29 -9.19 -8.48
CA VAL A 21 0.04 -9.37 -7.73
C VAL A 21 -0.39 -8.05 -7.10
N VAL A 22 -1.64 -7.67 -7.32
CA VAL A 22 -2.29 -6.49 -6.72
C VAL A 22 -3.61 -6.93 -6.06
N PRO A 23 -3.60 -7.31 -4.77
CA PRO A 23 -4.79 -7.82 -4.10
C PRO A 23 -5.81 -6.69 -3.86
N ALA A 24 -7.08 -7.06 -3.88
CA ALA A 24 -8.17 -6.19 -3.47
C ALA A 24 -8.12 -5.98 -1.95
N HIS A 25 -7.76 -4.76 -1.53
CA HIS A 25 -7.50 -4.44 -0.13
C HIS A 25 -8.83 -4.36 0.65
N PRO A 26 -9.05 -5.21 1.67
CA PRO A 26 -10.26 -5.15 2.47
C PRO A 26 -10.31 -3.91 3.35
N LEU A 27 -11.53 -3.53 3.73
CA LEU A 27 -11.79 -2.52 4.76
C LEU A 27 -11.87 -3.21 6.13
N ALA A 28 -10.98 -2.85 7.04
CA ALA A 28 -11.02 -3.28 8.42
C ALA A 28 -11.91 -2.35 9.24
N LEU A 29 -12.92 -2.93 9.87
CA LEU A 29 -13.80 -2.23 10.79
C LEU A 29 -13.72 -2.85 12.18
N ASP A 30 -13.95 -2.04 13.21
CA ASP A 30 -14.16 -2.51 14.57
C ASP A 30 -15.60 -3.02 14.79
N ALA A 31 -15.90 -3.43 16.02
CA ALA A 31 -17.23 -3.95 16.38
C ALA A 31 -18.34 -2.89 16.21
N ASP A 32 -17.99 -1.60 16.27
CA ASP A 32 -18.91 -0.47 16.12
C ASP A 32 -19.02 0.00 14.66
N ARG A 33 -18.43 -0.75 13.71
CA ARG A 33 -18.39 -0.44 12.27
C ARG A 33 -17.62 0.83 11.94
N ARG A 34 -16.65 1.21 12.76
CA ARG A 34 -15.73 2.32 12.50
C ARG A 34 -14.44 1.78 11.90
N LEU A 35 -13.71 2.61 11.13
CA LEU A 35 -12.43 2.24 10.57
C LEU A 35 -11.45 1.82 11.69
N ASP A 36 -11.01 0.57 11.68
CA ASP A 36 -9.95 0.09 12.58
C ASP A 36 -8.60 0.34 11.90
N GLU A 37 -8.02 1.52 12.15
CA GLU A 37 -6.74 1.91 11.52
C GLU A 37 -5.63 0.92 11.82
N ARG A 38 -5.55 0.40 13.05
CA ARG A 38 -4.49 -0.55 13.45
C ARG A 38 -4.54 -1.80 12.58
N ARG A 39 -5.73 -2.38 12.37
CA ARG A 39 -5.90 -3.56 11.51
C ARG A 39 -5.77 -3.21 10.04
N GLN A 40 -6.22 -2.04 9.61
CA GLN A 40 -6.05 -1.60 8.23
C GLN A 40 -4.56 -1.50 7.87
N ARG A 41 -3.73 -0.90 8.75
CA ARG A 41 -2.27 -0.86 8.60
C ARG A 41 -1.67 -2.27 8.59
N ALA A 42 -2.12 -3.16 9.47
CA ALA A 42 -1.64 -4.54 9.53
C ALA A 42 -1.90 -5.32 8.23
N LEU A 43 -3.07 -5.12 7.60
CA LEU A 43 -3.40 -5.72 6.30
C LEU A 43 -2.49 -5.21 5.19
N THR A 44 -2.23 -3.91 5.12
CA THR A 44 -1.27 -3.33 4.17
C THR A 44 0.10 -4.00 4.32
N ARG A 45 0.64 -4.03 5.55
CA ARG A 45 1.95 -4.63 5.85
C ARG A 45 1.99 -6.11 5.50
N TYR A 46 0.93 -6.85 5.82
CA TYR A 46 0.82 -8.26 5.49
C TYR A 46 0.96 -8.52 3.99
N TYR A 47 0.22 -7.80 3.16
CA TYR A 47 0.29 -8.00 1.70
C TYR A 47 1.64 -7.59 1.12
N LEU A 48 2.24 -6.51 1.60
CA LEU A 48 3.58 -6.09 1.18
C LEU A 48 4.64 -7.13 1.59
N ALA A 49 4.59 -7.62 2.83
CA ALA A 49 5.47 -8.68 3.32
C ALA A 49 5.27 -10.03 2.59
N ALA A 50 4.07 -10.29 2.08
CA ALA A 50 3.77 -11.44 1.23
C ALA A 50 4.27 -11.28 -0.22
N GLY A 51 4.90 -10.15 -0.57
CA GLY A 51 5.48 -9.89 -1.88
C GLY A 51 4.52 -9.28 -2.91
N ALA A 52 3.39 -8.72 -2.48
CA ALA A 52 2.52 -7.98 -3.40
C ALA A 52 3.25 -6.74 -3.96
N GLY A 53 3.19 -6.55 -5.28
CA GLY A 53 3.79 -5.37 -5.93
C GLY A 53 2.93 -4.11 -5.86
N GLY A 54 1.72 -4.20 -5.30
CA GLY A 54 0.82 -3.09 -5.10
C GLY A 54 -0.44 -3.51 -4.34
N LEU A 55 -1.36 -2.58 -4.13
CA LEU A 55 -2.64 -2.80 -3.43
C LEU A 55 -3.77 -2.08 -4.17
N ALA A 56 -4.89 -2.74 -4.40
CA ALA A 56 -6.08 -2.10 -4.95
C ALA A 56 -6.99 -1.63 -3.81
N VAL A 57 -7.03 -0.32 -3.56
CA VAL A 57 -7.76 0.32 -2.45
C VAL A 57 -8.98 1.07 -2.99
N GLY A 58 -10.10 1.04 -2.25
CA GLY A 58 -11.35 1.67 -2.67
C GLY A 58 -12.12 0.88 -3.73
N VAL A 59 -11.90 -0.44 -3.76
CA VAL A 59 -12.57 -1.41 -4.63
C VAL A 59 -13.73 -2.09 -3.88
N HIS A 60 -14.43 -3.04 -4.51
CA HIS A 60 -15.58 -3.74 -3.90
C HIS A 60 -15.25 -4.32 -2.52
N THR A 61 -14.08 -4.95 -2.36
CA THR A 61 -13.61 -5.50 -1.07
C THR A 61 -13.36 -4.41 -0.02
N THR A 62 -13.06 -3.18 -0.43
CA THR A 62 -12.97 -2.00 0.46
C THR A 62 -14.33 -1.36 0.75
N GLN A 63 -15.43 -1.92 0.21
CA GLN A 63 -16.81 -1.41 0.27
C GLN A 63 -16.99 -0.08 -0.47
N PHE A 64 -17.82 -0.04 -1.51
CA PHE A 64 -18.06 1.22 -2.24
C PHE A 64 -18.77 2.30 -1.43
N ALA A 65 -19.49 1.93 -0.36
CA ALA A 65 -20.14 2.86 0.56
C ALA A 65 -19.18 3.87 1.20
N ILE A 66 -17.86 3.60 1.25
CA ILE A 66 -16.88 4.57 1.75
C ILE A 66 -16.85 5.87 0.93
N ARG A 67 -17.36 5.85 -0.31
CA ARG A 67 -17.43 6.99 -1.23
C ARG A 67 -18.63 7.91 -0.92
N GLU A 68 -19.59 7.43 -0.15
CA GLU A 68 -20.76 8.22 0.23
C GLU A 68 -20.33 9.35 1.16
N PRO A 69 -20.75 10.61 0.91
CA PRO A 69 -20.36 11.75 1.75
C PRO A 69 -20.73 11.59 3.23
N ALA A 70 -21.82 10.88 3.52
CA ALA A 70 -22.27 10.61 4.89
C ALA A 70 -21.35 9.64 5.65
N ILE A 71 -20.63 8.76 4.95
CA ILE A 71 -19.65 7.83 5.53
C ILE A 71 -18.25 8.48 5.52
N GLY A 72 -17.88 9.13 4.42
CA GLY A 72 -16.68 9.98 4.35
C GLY A 72 -15.33 9.25 4.48
N LEU A 73 -15.29 7.93 4.25
CA LEU A 73 -14.09 7.12 4.52
C LEU A 73 -13.12 6.96 3.33
N LEU A 74 -13.51 7.33 2.10
CA LEU A 74 -12.64 7.15 0.93
C LEU A 74 -11.26 7.81 1.11
N ARG A 75 -11.22 9.09 1.50
CA ARG A 75 -9.97 9.81 1.71
C ARG A 75 -9.14 9.20 2.86
N PRO A 76 -9.69 9.03 4.07
CA PRO A 76 -8.95 8.42 5.18
C PRO A 76 -8.33 7.06 4.83
N VAL A 77 -9.07 6.20 4.14
CA VAL A 77 -8.58 4.86 3.77
C VAL A 77 -7.45 4.93 2.74
N LEU A 78 -7.54 5.83 1.75
CA LEU A 78 -6.48 6.02 0.75
C LEU A 78 -5.21 6.63 1.37
N GLU A 79 -5.36 7.62 2.24
CA GLU A 79 -4.24 8.26 2.94
C GLU A 79 -3.52 7.25 3.82
N LEU A 80 -4.25 6.47 4.62
CA LEU A 80 -3.70 5.44 5.50
C LEU A 80 -2.94 4.35 4.73
N ALA A 81 -3.51 3.83 3.64
CA ALA A 81 -2.84 2.83 2.82
C ALA A 81 -1.56 3.41 2.18
N SER A 82 -1.62 4.64 1.67
CA SER A 82 -0.48 5.32 1.06
C SER A 82 0.65 5.59 2.07
N GLU A 83 0.31 6.02 3.28
CA GLU A 83 1.26 6.22 4.37
C GLU A 83 2.02 4.94 4.70
N VAL A 84 1.29 3.84 4.95
CA VAL A 84 1.92 2.56 5.32
C VAL A 84 2.76 1.99 4.18
N VAL A 85 2.32 2.10 2.92
CA VAL A 85 3.14 1.67 1.77
C VAL A 85 4.47 2.45 1.74
N ARG A 86 4.45 3.76 2.00
CA ARG A 86 5.68 4.55 2.06
C ARG A 86 6.59 4.15 3.23
N GLU A 87 6.00 3.90 4.41
CA GLU A 87 6.75 3.39 5.57
C GLU A 87 7.46 2.07 5.24
N GLU A 88 6.74 1.10 4.67
CA GLU A 88 7.30 -0.21 4.34
C GLU A 88 8.32 -0.13 3.19
N ALA A 89 8.06 0.69 2.17
CA ALA A 89 9.03 0.93 1.09
C ALA A 89 10.34 1.56 1.60
N ALA A 90 10.26 2.41 2.62
CA ALA A 90 11.45 2.96 3.28
C ALA A 90 12.20 1.91 4.11
N ARG A 91 11.49 0.96 4.75
CA ARG A 91 12.11 -0.16 5.49
C ARG A 91 12.80 -1.17 4.58
N LEU A 92 12.26 -1.40 3.39
CA LEU A 92 12.78 -2.36 2.42
C LEU A 92 13.98 -1.84 1.62
N ARG A 93 14.24 -0.53 1.64
CA ARG A 93 15.51 -0.02 1.10
C ARG A 93 16.66 -0.51 2.00
N PRO A 94 17.66 -1.20 1.44
CA PRO A 94 18.88 -1.45 2.20
C PRO A 94 19.45 -0.10 2.66
N PRO A 95 20.04 -0.02 3.87
CA PRO A 95 20.82 1.16 4.23
C PRO A 95 21.88 1.32 3.14
N GLU A 96 21.93 2.48 2.47
CA GLU A 96 23.11 2.84 1.67
C GLU A 96 24.33 2.61 2.55
N GLU A 97 25.29 1.83 2.06
CA GLU A 97 26.51 1.46 2.77
C GLU A 97 27.09 2.70 3.45
N ALA A 98 26.93 2.76 4.77
CA ALA A 98 27.54 3.80 5.59
C ALA A 98 29.06 3.60 5.52
N THR A 99 29.71 4.30 4.60
CA THR A 99 31.17 4.47 4.53
C THR A 99 31.48 5.87 4.06
#